data_AF-A0A1A2DND6-F1
#
_entry.id   AF-A0A1A2DND6-F1
#
_cell.length_a   1.000
_cell.length_b   1.000
_cell.length_c   1.000
_cell.angle_alpha   90.00
_cell.angle_beta   90.00
_cell.angle_gamma   90.00
#
_symmetry.space_group_name_H-M   'P 1'
#
loop_
_entity.id
_entity.type
_entity.pdbx_description
1 polymer ?
#
loop_
_entity_poly.entity_id
_entity_poly.type
_entity_poly.pdbx_seq_one_letter_code
_entity_poly.pdbx_strand_id
1 'polypeptide(L)'
;MIEVLPDMPEGVTGIRVSGRLRGDDLREFKPAMEELLNAGEIRIVEVIASDYEGFGPGGLAEDLKLGFGALFQHHSAFKRIAVVTDKEWVAHTLHALAWMVPGELALFRLDELERAKDWAAR
;
A
#
# COMPACT_ATOMS: atom_id res chain seq x y z
N MET A 1 11.74 2.66 -4.84
CA MET A 1 11.89 3.38 -3.56
C MET A 1 10.56 3.40 -2.84
N ILE A 2 10.59 3.29 -1.51
CA ILE A 2 9.43 3.43 -0.62
C ILE A 2 9.67 4.66 0.26
N GLU A 3 8.73 5.59 0.29
CA GLU A 3 8.80 6.81 1.09
C GLU A 3 7.58 6.90 1.99
N VAL A 4 7.76 7.24 3.27
CA VAL A 4 6.64 7.52 4.19
C VAL A 4 6.20 8.97 4.01
N LEU A 5 4.89 9.19 3.89
CA LEU A 5 4.31 10.50 3.69
C LEU A 5 4.02 11.17 5.05
N PRO A 6 4.54 12.39 5.31
CA PRO A 6 4.41 13.05 6.62
C PRO A 6 3.02 13.67 6.86
N ASP A 7 2.28 14.03 5.80
CA ASP A 7 1.02 14.77 5.89
C ASP A 7 -0.20 13.85 5.78
N MET A 8 -0.37 13.01 6.80
CA MET A 8 -1.47 12.04 6.89
C MET A 8 -2.41 12.33 8.05
N PRO A 9 -3.72 12.04 7.91
CA PRO A 9 -4.64 12.07 9.04
C PRO A 9 -4.18 11.18 10.18
N GLU A 10 -4.61 11.49 11.40
CA GLU A 10 -4.29 10.69 12.59
C GLU A 10 -4.72 9.23 12.39
N GLY A 11 -3.81 8.30 12.71
CA GLY A 11 -4.05 6.86 12.54
C GLY A 11 -4.05 6.36 11.09
N VAL A 12 -3.73 7.21 10.11
CA VAL A 12 -3.52 6.83 8.71
C VAL A 12 -2.05 6.88 8.38
N THR A 13 -1.56 5.82 7.72
CA THR A 13 -0.19 5.80 7.21
C THR A 13 -0.15 5.95 5.72
N GLY A 14 0.64 6.92 5.28
CA GLY A 14 0.85 7.18 3.88
C GLY A 14 2.18 6.64 3.43
N ILE A 15 2.18 5.91 2.32
CA ILE A 15 3.40 5.46 1.66
C ILE A 15 3.36 5.86 0.19
N ARG A 16 4.51 6.18 -0.38
CA ARG A 16 4.69 6.39 -1.81
C ARG A 16 5.69 5.37 -2.34
N VAL A 17 5.34 4.72 -3.44
CA VAL A 17 6.23 3.84 -4.17
C VAL A 17 6.53 4.42 -5.55
N SER A 18 7.81 4.44 -5.91
CA SER A 18 8.32 5.06 -7.13
C SER A 18 9.50 4.29 -7.71
N GLY A 19 9.73 4.50 -9.01
CA GLY A 19 10.77 3.80 -9.77
C GLY A 19 10.64 2.28 -9.67
N ARG A 20 11.77 1.58 -9.54
CA ARG A 20 11.84 0.13 -9.41
C ARG A 20 12.11 -0.26 -7.96
N LEU A 21 11.19 -1.02 -7.36
CA LEU A 21 11.38 -1.54 -6.00
C LEU A 21 12.41 -2.66 -5.98
N ARG A 22 13.33 -2.57 -5.03
CA ARG A 22 14.39 -3.54 -4.73
C ARG A 22 14.17 -4.14 -3.36
N GLY A 23 14.79 -5.29 -3.10
CA GLY A 23 14.72 -5.93 -1.79
C GLY A 23 15.27 -5.07 -0.64
N ASP A 24 16.19 -4.14 -0.91
CA ASP A 24 16.67 -3.17 0.08
C ASP A 24 15.58 -2.17 0.49
N ASP A 25 14.79 -1.66 -0.47
CA ASP A 25 13.69 -0.74 -0.17
C ASP A 25 12.69 -1.37 0.82
N LEU A 26 12.38 -2.67 0.63
CA LEU A 26 11.50 -3.43 1.53
C LEU A 26 12.12 -3.66 2.91
N ARG A 27 13.43 -3.93 2.97
CA ARG A 27 14.15 -4.09 4.24
C ARG A 27 14.17 -2.80 5.05
N GLU A 28 14.39 -1.67 4.39
CA GLU A 28 14.37 -0.36 5.01
C GLU A 28 12.97 0.04 5.49
N PHE A 29 11.93 -0.36 4.76
CA PHE A 29 10.54 -0.10 5.14
C PHE A 29 9.98 -1.04 6.22
N LYS A 30 10.59 -2.22 6.42
CA LYS A 30 10.12 -3.25 7.37
C LYS A 30 9.88 -2.72 8.80
N PRO A 31 10.76 -1.91 9.41
CA PRO A 31 10.53 -1.39 10.76
C PRO A 31 9.27 -0.51 10.84
N ALA A 32 9.05 0.35 9.85
CA ALA A 32 7.85 1.18 9.78
C ALA A 32 6.60 0.28 9.66
N MET A 33 6.63 -0.75 8.81
CA MET A 33 5.57 -1.76 8.72
C MET A 33 5.29 -2.45 10.07
N GLU A 34 6.32 -2.84 10.81
CA GLU A 34 6.16 -3.48 12.12
C GLU A 34 5.51 -2.53 13.15
N GLU A 35 5.87 -1.25 13.14
CA GLU A 35 5.22 -0.23 13.98
C GLU A 35 3.72 -0.10 13.66
N LEU A 36 3.34 -0.15 12.37
CA LEU A 36 1.94 -0.11 11.95
C LEU A 36 1.15 -1.34 12.40
N LEU A 37 1.73 -2.52 12.24
CA LEU A 37 1.09 -3.78 12.64
C LEU A 37 0.85 -3.84 14.16
N ASN A 38 1.71 -3.18 14.95
CA ASN A 38 1.59 -3.10 16.40
C ASN A 38 0.56 -2.05 16.89
N ALA A 39 0.14 -1.11 16.03
CA ALA A 39 -0.84 -0.08 16.39
C ALA A 39 -2.29 -0.61 16.53
N GLY A 40 -2.54 -1.89 16.18
CA GLY A 40 -3.81 -2.58 16.39
C GLY A 40 -4.88 -2.30 15.32
N GLU A 41 -4.88 -1.12 14.71
CA GLU A 41 -5.69 -0.78 13.54
C GLU A 41 -4.84 -0.21 12.41
N ILE A 42 -5.01 -0.74 11.21
CA ILE A 42 -4.20 -0.39 10.04
C ILE A 42 -5.08 0.30 9.01
N ARG A 43 -4.78 1.58 8.76
CA ARG A 43 -5.33 2.40 7.69
C ARG A 43 -4.18 2.90 6.83
N ILE A 44 -4.19 2.59 5.54
CA ILE A 44 -3.08 2.88 4.63
C ILE A 44 -3.56 3.68 3.43
N VAL A 45 -2.76 4.66 3.03
CA VAL A 45 -2.82 5.33 1.73
C VAL A 45 -1.53 5.00 0.98
N GLU A 46 -1.61 4.16 -0.04
CA GLU A 46 -0.49 3.81 -0.92
C GLU A 46 -0.55 4.60 -2.22
N VAL A 47 0.43 5.47 -2.43
CA VAL A 47 0.58 6.26 -3.65
C VAL A 47 1.56 5.57 -4.59
N ILE A 48 1.06 5.05 -5.70
CA ILE A 48 1.88 4.44 -6.73
C ILE A 48 2.19 5.50 -7.78
N ALA A 49 3.41 6.01 -7.72
CA ALA A 49 3.86 7.12 -8.57
C ALA A 49 3.86 6.75 -10.05
N SER A 50 3.76 7.76 -10.91
CA SER A 50 3.71 7.60 -12.36
C SER A 50 4.96 6.93 -12.93
N ASP A 51 6.10 7.07 -12.28
CA ASP A 51 7.39 6.46 -12.63
C ASP A 51 7.58 5.05 -12.05
N TYR A 52 6.59 4.52 -11.34
CA TYR A 52 6.66 3.17 -10.80
C TYR A 52 6.78 2.12 -11.92
N GLU A 53 7.85 1.35 -11.90
CA GLU A 53 8.16 0.31 -12.89
C GLU A 53 7.75 -1.10 -12.41
N GLY A 54 7.18 -1.19 -11.21
CA GLY A 54 6.98 -2.46 -10.52
C GLY A 54 8.23 -2.92 -9.77
N PHE A 55 8.19 -4.16 -9.33
CA PHE A 55 9.36 -4.82 -8.79
C PHE A 55 10.31 -5.24 -9.91
N GLY A 56 11.61 -5.35 -9.62
CA GLY A 56 12.58 -5.93 -10.56
C GLY A 56 12.18 -7.32 -11.10
N PRO A 57 12.89 -7.87 -12.10
CA PRO A 57 12.58 -9.19 -12.65
C PRO A 57 12.38 -10.24 -11.55
N GLY A 58 11.19 -10.86 -11.48
CA GLY A 58 10.81 -11.85 -10.46
C GLY A 58 10.15 -11.28 -9.18
N GLY A 59 10.22 -9.97 -8.95
CA GLY A 59 9.82 -9.40 -7.67
C GLY A 59 8.31 -9.25 -7.44
N LEU A 60 7.48 -9.23 -8.49
CA LEU A 60 6.01 -9.22 -8.34
C LEU A 60 5.50 -10.51 -7.65
N ALA A 61 6.15 -11.66 -7.91
CA ALA A 61 5.77 -12.94 -7.30
C ALA A 61 6.31 -13.09 -5.86
N GLU A 62 7.49 -12.55 -5.57
CA GLU A 62 8.02 -12.50 -4.20
C GLU A 62 7.24 -11.52 -3.32
N ASP A 63 6.82 -10.39 -3.89
CA ASP A 63 6.04 -9.37 -3.19
C ASP A 63 4.62 -9.85 -2.87
N LEU A 64 3.95 -10.51 -3.82
CA LEU A 64 2.68 -11.18 -3.52
C LEU A 64 2.84 -12.16 -2.34
N LYS A 65 3.92 -12.94 -2.25
CA LYS A 65 4.13 -13.83 -1.10
C LYS A 65 4.31 -13.09 0.23
N LEU A 66 5.07 -11.99 0.25
CA LEU A 66 5.30 -11.20 1.45
C LEU A 66 4.05 -10.43 1.88
N GLY A 67 3.39 -9.75 0.93
CA GLY A 67 2.13 -9.05 1.13
C GLY A 67 1.00 -9.99 1.56
N PHE A 68 0.82 -11.14 0.88
CA PHE A 68 -0.16 -12.15 1.29
C PHE A 68 0.18 -12.72 2.67
N GLY A 69 1.45 -13.03 2.95
CA GLY A 69 1.88 -13.54 4.26
C GLY A 69 1.51 -12.62 5.42
N ALA A 70 1.75 -11.32 5.28
CA ALA A 70 1.37 -10.32 6.28
C ALA A 70 -0.14 -10.09 6.36
N LEU A 71 -0.85 -10.06 5.22
CA LEU A 71 -2.32 -9.93 5.16
C LEU A 71 -3.02 -11.11 5.84
N PHE A 72 -2.50 -12.34 5.69
CA PHE A 72 -3.05 -13.53 6.34
C PHE A 72 -2.79 -13.56 7.85
N GLN A 73 -1.67 -13.01 8.32
CA GLN A 73 -1.31 -13.00 9.75
C GLN A 73 -2.03 -11.93 10.57
N HIS A 74 -2.36 -10.79 9.95
CA HIS A 74 -2.98 -9.64 10.64
C HIS A 74 -4.36 -9.25 10.06
N HIS A 75 -5.07 -10.21 9.49
CA HIS A 75 -6.32 -10.02 8.74
C HIS A 75 -7.40 -9.18 9.48
N SER A 76 -7.44 -9.18 10.82
CA SER A 76 -8.42 -8.39 11.58
C SER A 76 -8.05 -6.91 11.81
N ALA A 77 -6.78 -6.56 11.64
CA ALA A 77 -6.25 -5.22 11.91
C ALA A 77 -6.44 -4.26 10.72
N PHE A 78 -6.42 -4.77 9.49
CA PHE A 78 -6.64 -3.97 8.28
C PHE A 78 -8.10 -3.47 8.21
N LYS A 79 -8.27 -2.15 8.25
CA LYS A 79 -9.58 -1.49 8.15
C LYS A 79 -9.81 -0.87 6.78
N ARG A 80 -8.86 -0.07 6.31
CA ARG A 80 -8.98 0.70 5.06
C ARG A 80 -7.64 0.76 4.33
N ILE A 81 -7.65 0.45 3.05
CA ILE A 81 -6.50 0.57 2.15
C ILE A 81 -6.94 1.40 0.95
N ALA A 82 -6.41 2.61 0.84
CA ALA A 82 -6.58 3.47 -0.33
C ALA A 82 -5.35 3.32 -1.23
N VAL A 83 -5.55 2.90 -2.47
CA VAL A 83 -4.49 2.93 -3.48
C VAL A 83 -4.71 4.12 -4.40
N VAL A 84 -3.67 4.92 -4.61
CA VAL A 84 -3.71 6.16 -5.39
C VAL A 84 -2.77 6.01 -6.58
N THR A 85 -3.30 5.89 -7.80
CA THR A 85 -2.50 5.65 -9.01
C THR A 85 -3.23 6.03 -10.29
N ASP A 86 -2.45 6.40 -11.32
CA ASP A 86 -2.92 6.57 -12.69
C ASP A 86 -2.54 5.40 -13.61
N LYS A 87 -1.94 4.33 -13.06
CA LYS A 87 -1.49 3.18 -13.85
C LYS A 87 -2.60 2.16 -14.03
N GLU A 88 -3.05 1.97 -15.27
CA GLU A 88 -4.14 1.03 -15.60
C GLU A 88 -3.85 -0.41 -15.18
N TRP A 89 -2.62 -0.89 -15.37
CA TRP A 89 -2.26 -2.25 -14.99
C TRP A 89 -2.41 -2.50 -13.48
N VAL A 90 -2.15 -1.50 -12.64
CA VAL A 90 -2.33 -1.60 -11.18
C VAL A 90 -3.82 -1.73 -10.87
N ALA A 91 -4.67 -0.93 -11.51
CA ALA A 91 -6.11 -1.02 -11.34
C ALA A 91 -6.63 -2.42 -11.70
N HIS A 92 -6.13 -3.01 -12.79
CA HIS A 92 -6.47 -4.39 -13.18
C HIS A 92 -5.98 -5.43 -12.18
N THR A 93 -4.75 -5.29 -11.68
CA THR A 93 -4.20 -6.19 -10.65
C THR A 93 -5.02 -6.10 -9.36
N LEU A 94 -5.35 -4.91 -8.88
CA LEU A 94 -6.18 -4.74 -7.69
C LEU A 94 -7.58 -5.29 -7.90
N HIS A 95 -8.21 -5.07 -9.05
CA HIS A 95 -9.52 -5.65 -9.35
C HIS A 95 -9.49 -7.19 -9.27
N ALA A 96 -8.41 -7.81 -9.72
CA ALA A 96 -8.25 -9.26 -9.67
C ALA A 96 -7.95 -9.82 -8.26
N LEU A 97 -7.37 -9.01 -7.36
CA LEU A 97 -6.85 -9.47 -6.06
C LEU A 97 -7.56 -8.86 -4.85
N ALA A 98 -8.42 -7.84 -5.02
CA ALA A 98 -9.06 -7.09 -3.94
C ALA A 98 -9.91 -7.99 -3.01
N TRP A 99 -10.50 -9.06 -3.54
CA TRP A 99 -11.28 -10.02 -2.75
C TRP A 99 -10.44 -10.81 -1.73
N MET A 100 -9.12 -10.78 -1.83
CA MET A 100 -8.20 -11.38 -0.85
C MET A 100 -7.73 -10.39 0.22
N VAL A 101 -8.02 -9.10 0.05
CA VAL A 101 -7.55 -8.05 0.96
C VAL A 101 -8.54 -7.94 2.13
N PRO A 102 -8.09 -8.15 3.39
CA PRO A 102 -8.88 -7.79 4.56
C PRO A 102 -9.23 -6.31 4.62
N GLY A 103 -10.47 -6.01 5.02
CA GLY A 103 -10.96 -4.64 5.19
C GLY A 103 -11.55 -4.05 3.91
N GLU A 104 -11.69 -2.73 3.88
CA GLU A 104 -12.15 -2.00 2.71
C GLU A 104 -10.96 -1.58 1.84
N LEU A 105 -11.07 -1.79 0.52
CA LEU A 105 -10.09 -1.32 -0.46
C LEU A 105 -10.76 -0.33 -1.42
N ALA A 106 -10.11 0.81 -1.65
CA ALA A 106 -10.57 1.83 -2.58
C ALA A 106 -9.42 2.29 -3.49
N LEU A 107 -9.76 2.58 -4.75
CA LEU A 107 -8.83 3.07 -5.77
C LEU A 107 -9.14 4.54 -6.07
N PHE A 108 -8.10 5.36 -6.15
CA PHE A 108 -8.16 6.79 -6.44
C PHE A 108 -7.13 7.14 -7.51
N ARG A 109 -7.39 8.22 -8.27
CA ARG A 109 -6.41 8.80 -9.19
C ARG A 109 -5.39 9.65 -8.43
N LEU A 110 -4.24 9.95 -9.05
CA LEU A 110 -3.17 10.74 -8.40
C LEU A 110 -3.62 12.15 -7.99
N ASP A 111 -4.53 12.76 -8.75
CA ASP A 111 -5.14 14.05 -8.44
C ASP A 111 -6.22 13.99 -7.34
N GLU A 112 -6.56 12.79 -6.87
CA GLU A 112 -7.54 12.55 -5.81
C GLU A 112 -6.88 12.19 -4.46
N LEU A 113 -5.57 12.40 -4.31
CA LEU A 113 -4.82 12.02 -3.09
C LEU A 113 -5.47 12.53 -1.80
N GLU A 114 -5.92 13.78 -1.75
CA GLU A 114 -6.58 14.32 -0.55
C GLU A 114 -7.91 13.60 -0.24
N ARG A 115 -8.68 13.22 -1.27
CA ARG A 115 -9.88 12.41 -1.08
C ARG A 115 -9.56 11.00 -0.58
N ALA A 116 -8.44 10.43 -1.02
CA ALA A 116 -7.96 9.13 -0.55
C ALA A 116 -7.60 9.18 0.95
N LYS A 117 -6.90 10.23 1.38
CA LYS A 117 -6.60 10.49 2.81
C LYS A 117 -7.87 10.59 3.64
N ASP A 118 -8.82 11.43 3.20
CA ASP A 118 -10.09 11.63 3.89
C ASP A 118 -10.92 10.35 3.98
N TRP A 119 -10.89 9.52 2.94
CA TRP A 119 -11.58 8.24 2.94
C TRP A 119 -10.92 7.24 3.89
N ALA A 120 -9.59 7.18 3.90
CA ALA A 120 -8.85 6.27 4.76
C ALA A 120 -8.99 6.61 6.25
N ALA A 121 -9.18 7.88 6.60
CA ALA A 121 -9.36 8.35 7.97
C ALA A 121 -10.73 8.04 8.60
N ARG A 122 -11.70 7.57 7.79
CA ARG A 122 -13.07 7.31 8.25
C ARG A 122 -13.25 5.98 8.97
#